data_AF-A0A6C1C586-F1
#
_entry.id   AF-A0A6C1C586-F1
#
_cell.length_a   1.000
_cell.length_b   1.000
_cell.length_c   1.000
_cell.angle_alpha   90.00
_cell.angle_beta   90.00
_cell.angle_gamma   90.00
#
_symmetry.space_group_name_H-M   'P 1'
#
loop_
_entity.id
_entity.type
_entity.pdbx_description
1 polymer ?
#
loop_
_entity_poly.entity_id
_entity_poly.type
_entity_poly.pdbx_seq_one_letter_code
_entity_poly.pdbx_strand_id
1 'polypeptide(L)' 'MPVDPTDPETFEDAYDAYEEEPPGTESPEAAEADAAEQQADLLHQRDEPLISGGFREVDPADAAEQARVVELNEDEYR' A
#
# COMPACT_ATOMS: atom_id res chain seq x y z
N MET A 1 -6.80 12.43 16.89
CA MET A 1 -5.56 13.11 16.45
C MET A 1 -5.04 12.32 15.27
N PRO A 2 -4.69 12.95 14.14
CA PRO A 2 -3.97 12.26 13.07
C PRO A 2 -2.60 11.84 13.62
N VAL A 3 -2.19 10.61 13.34
CA VAL A 3 -0.85 10.10 13.67
C VAL A 3 0.09 10.38 12.50
N ASP A 4 1.38 10.62 12.78
CA ASP A 4 2.38 10.82 11.75
C ASP A 4 2.89 9.44 11.26
N PRO A 5 2.63 9.04 10.01
CA PRO A 5 3.05 7.74 9.50
C PRO A 5 4.57 7.61 9.32
N THR A 6 5.32 8.70 9.44
CA THR A 6 6.79 8.71 9.33
C THR A 6 7.49 8.70 10.69
N ASP A 7 6.75 8.84 11.79
CA ASP A 7 7.29 8.77 13.14
C ASP A 7 7.38 7.29 13.58
N PRO A 8 8.59 6.72 13.74
CA PRO A 8 8.76 5.32 14.12
C PRO A 8 8.15 5.00 15.50
N GLU A 9 8.10 5.97 16.41
CA GLU A 9 7.55 5.83 17.75
C GLU A 9 6.03 5.57 17.72
N THR A 10 5.34 5.96 16.63
CA THR A 10 3.91 5.68 16.41
C THR A 10 3.63 4.18 16.31
N PHE A 11 4.64 3.37 16.00
CA PHE A 11 4.51 1.94 15.76
C PHE A 11 5.16 1.07 16.85
N GLU A 12 5.86 1.66 17.84
CA GLU A 12 6.60 0.91 18.88
C GLU A 12 5.70 -0.02 19.71
N ASP A 13 4.53 0.46 20.15
CA ASP A 13 3.53 -0.36 20.87
C ASP A 13 3.00 -1.54 20.03
N ALA A 14 3.06 -1.45 18.69
CA ALA A 14 2.67 -2.55 17.81
C ALA A 14 3.78 -3.59 17.70
N TYR A 15 5.06 -3.19 17.70
CA TYR A 15 6.21 -4.10 17.62
C TYR A 15 6.38 -4.96 18.88
N ASP A 16 6.15 -4.40 20.07
CA ASP A 16 6.20 -5.14 21.34
C ASP A 16 5.17 -6.28 21.42
N ALA A 17 4.04 -6.15 20.70
CA ALA A 17 3.03 -7.20 20.59
C ALA A 17 3.43 -8.35 19.64
N TYR A 18 4.42 -8.14 18.76
CA TYR A 18 4.97 -9.16 17.86
C TYR A 18 6.22 -9.85 18.42
N GLU A 19 6.88 -9.29 19.45
CA GLU A 19 8.07 -9.91 20.06
C GLU A 19 7.74 -11.14 20.92
N GLU A 20 6.49 -11.32 21.36
CA GLU A 20 6.02 -12.55 22.01
C GLU A 20 5.45 -13.53 20.96
N GLU A 21 6.29 -14.01 20.04
CA GLU A 21 5.94 -15.12 19.16
C GLU A 21 5.64 -16.36 20.03
N PRO A 22 4.44 -16.97 19.95
CA PRO A 22 4.11 -18.13 20.77
C PRO A 22 5.05 -19.30 20.45
N PRO A 23 5.49 -20.10 21.44
CA PRO A 23 6.42 -21.19 21.20
C PRO A 23 5.84 -22.18 20.17
N GLY A 24 6.45 -22.24 18.98
CA GLY A 24 5.98 -23.03 17.83
C GLY A 24 5.57 -22.19 16.61
N THR A 25 5.58 -20.86 16.69
CA THR A 25 5.70 -20.00 15.51
C THR A 25 7.18 -19.90 15.19
N GLU A 26 7.70 -20.94 14.55
CA GLU A 26 8.85 -20.75 13.69
C GLU A 26 8.40 -19.68 12.68
N SER A 27 9.13 -18.56 12.56
CA SER A 27 8.94 -17.49 11.56
C SER A 27 8.16 -18.03 10.35
N PRO A 28 7.11 -17.36 9.84
CA PRO A 28 6.40 -17.81 8.65
C PRO A 28 7.33 -17.67 7.44
N GLU A 29 8.33 -18.53 7.36
CA GLU A 29 9.15 -18.80 6.21
C GLU A 29 8.15 -19.13 5.10
N ALA A 30 8.17 -18.31 4.06
CA ALA A 30 7.38 -18.60 2.87
C ALA A 30 7.75 -20.02 2.40
N ALA A 31 6.81 -20.72 1.75
CA ALA A 31 7.13 -22.04 1.20
C ALA A 31 8.39 -21.95 0.32
N GLU A 32 9.20 -23.02 0.27
CA GLU A 32 10.48 -22.99 -0.47
C GLU A 32 10.33 -22.48 -1.91
N ALA A 33 9.20 -22.79 -2.56
CA ALA A 33 8.86 -22.29 -3.88
C ALA A 33 8.64 -20.77 -3.91
N ASP A 34 7.90 -20.24 -2.94
CA ASP A 34 7.61 -18.81 -2.82
C ASP A 34 8.90 -18.02 -2.50
N ALA A 35 9.75 -18.56 -1.63
CA ALA A 35 11.05 -17.96 -1.32
C ALA A 35 11.96 -17.91 -2.55
N ALA A 36 11.96 -18.96 -3.37
CA ALA A 36 12.72 -19.00 -4.62
C ALA A 36 12.22 -17.97 -5.64
N GLU A 37 10.90 -17.74 -5.72
CA GLU A 37 10.32 -16.69 -6.56
C GLU A 37 10.72 -15.28 -6.08
N GLN A 38 10.70 -15.03 -4.77
CA GLN A 38 11.04 -13.72 -4.20
C GLN A 38 12.51 -13.36 -4.33
N GLN A 39 13.39 -14.36 -4.36
CA GLN A 39 14.83 -14.16 -4.56
C GLN A 39 15.24 -14.04 -6.03
N ALA A 40 14.31 -14.24 -6.97
CA ALA A 40 14.60 -14.11 -8.39
C ALA A 40 14.82 -12.64 -8.78
N ASP A 41 15.80 -12.39 -9.65
CA ASP A 41 16.08 -11.06 -10.16
C ASP A 41 14.83 -10.48 -10.86
N LEU A 42 14.45 -9.26 -10.48
CA LEU A 42 13.37 -8.54 -11.16
C LEU A 42 13.80 -8.20 -12.59
N LEU A 43 13.03 -8.64 -13.57
CA LEU A 43 13.21 -8.20 -14.94
C LEU A 43 12.80 -6.73 -15.04
N HIS A 44 13.75 -5.84 -15.34
CA HIS A 44 13.50 -4.41 -15.61
C HIS A 44 12.57 -4.16 -16.83
N GLN A 45 12.13 -5.22 -17.51
CA GLN A 45 11.41 -5.17 -18.78
C GLN A 45 9.92 -4.83 -18.59
N ARG A 46 9.58 -3.79 -17.82
CA ARG A 46 8.30 -3.07 -17.96
C ARG A 46 8.09 -1.83 -17.09
N ASP A 47 9.15 -1.12 -16.68
CA ASP A 47 9.00 0.30 -16.33
C ASP A 47 8.89 1.18 -17.58
N GLU A 48 8.29 0.67 -18.65
CA GLU A 48 7.82 1.54 -19.72
C GLU A 48 6.54 2.19 -19.19
N PRO A 49 6.54 3.49 -18.86
CA PRO A 49 5.32 4.15 -18.42
C PRO A 49 4.25 3.89 -19.47
N LEU A 50 3.07 3.43 -19.04
CA LEU A 50 1.88 3.19 -19.85
C LEU A 50 1.30 4.51 -20.41
N ILE A 51 2.13 5.35 -21.02
CA ILE A 51 1.77 6.66 -21.52
C ILE A 51 2.40 6.87 -22.91
N SER A 52 2.37 5.86 -23.77
CA SER A 52 2.56 6.04 -25.22
C SER A 52 1.25 6.01 -26.01
N GLY A 53 0.11 5.77 -25.35
CA GLY A 53 -1.23 5.94 -25.92
C GLY A 53 -1.84 7.21 -25.35
N GLY A 54 -1.89 8.29 -26.14
CA GLY A 54 -2.42 9.58 -25.72
C GLY A 54 -3.75 9.44 -24.98
N PHE A 55 -3.95 10.28 -23.96
CA PHE A 55 -5.16 10.41 -23.14
C PHE A 55 -6.31 9.62 -23.74
N ARG A 56 -6.46 8.35 -23.31
CA ARG A 56 -7.65 7.59 -23.65
C ARG A 56 -8.78 8.51 -23.21
N GLU A 57 -9.57 8.98 -24.18
CA GLU A 57 -10.65 9.92 -23.94
C GLU A 57 -11.44 9.35 -22.77
N VAL A 58 -11.27 9.96 -21.60
CA VAL A 58 -11.87 9.48 -20.36
C VAL A 58 -13.35 9.71 -20.54
N ASP A 59 -14.18 8.76 -20.13
CA ASP A 59 -15.63 8.99 -20.19
C ASP A 59 -15.93 10.34 -19.52
N PRO A 60 -16.67 11.25 -20.17
CA PRO A 60 -16.86 12.60 -19.67
C PRO A 60 -17.58 12.62 -18.31
N ALA A 61 -18.37 11.59 -17.98
CA ALA A 61 -18.97 11.44 -16.66
C ALA A 61 -17.91 11.07 -15.61
N ASP A 62 -17.01 10.15 -15.93
CA ASP A 62 -15.91 9.78 -15.04
C ASP A 62 -14.98 10.98 -14.79
N ALA A 63 -14.64 11.75 -15.83
CA ALA A 63 -13.83 12.95 -15.69
C ALA A 63 -14.50 14.03 -14.82
N ALA A 64 -15.82 14.21 -14.97
CA ALA A 64 -16.58 15.16 -14.15
C ALA A 64 -16.66 14.72 -12.68
N GLU A 65 -16.83 13.42 -12.42
CA GLU A 65 -16.84 12.87 -11.06
C GLU A 65 -15.46 12.99 -10.40
N GLN A 66 -14.37 12.73 -11.13
CA GLN A 66 -13.01 12.85 -10.58
C GLN A 66 -12.59 14.31 -10.33
N ALA A 67 -13.14 15.25 -11.09
CA ALA A 67 -12.87 16.68 -10.91
C ALA A 67 -13.74 17.33 -9.81
N ARG A 68 -14.71 16.60 -9.24
CA ARG A 68 -15.60 17.17 -8.22
C ARG A 68 -14.81 17.42 -6.93
N VAL A 69 -14.97 18.62 -6.38
CA VAL A 69 -14.47 18.90 -5.03
C VAL A 69 -15.49 18.34 -4.04
N VAL A 70 -15.07 17.36 -3.24
CA VAL A 70 -15.87 16.84 -2.14
C VAL A 70 -15.65 17.73 -0.92
N GLU A 71 -16.72 18.35 -0.44
CA GLU A 71 -16.69 19.10 0.81
C GLU A 71 -16.55 18.11 1.97
N LEU A 72 -15.43 18.21 2.71
CA LEU A 72 -15.22 17.41 3.90
C LEU A 72 -15.93 18.10 5.07
N ASN A 73 -17.05 17.55 5.53
CA ASN A 73 -17.71 18.05 6.72
C ASN A 73 -17.07 17.42 7.97
N GLU A 74 -16.05 18.10 8.50
CA GLU A 74 -15.27 17.62 9.66
C GLU A 74 -16.11 17.52 10.95
N ASP A 75 -17.28 18.17 11.00
CA ASP A 75 -18.20 18.11 12.14
C ASP A 75 -19.14 16.89 12.10
N GLU A 76 -19.29 16.22 10.94
CA GLU A 76 -20.06 14.97 10.81
C GLU A 76 -19.29 13.73 11.32
N TYR A 77 -17.98 13.85 11.56
CA TYR A 77 -17.09 12.78 12.04
C TYR A 77 -16.69 12.94 13.53
N ARG A 78 -17.41 13.74 14.32
CA ARG A 78 -17.20 13.86 15.79
C ARG A 78 -18.10 12.95 16.62
#